data_AF-A0A936AXT9-F1
#
_entry.id   AF-A0A936AXT9-F1
#
_cell.length_a   1.000
_cell.length_b   1.000
_cell.length_c   1.000
_cell.angle_alpha   90.00
_cell.angle_beta   90.00
_cell.angle_gamma   90.00
#
_symmetry.space_group_name_H-M   'P 1'
#
loop_
_entity.id
_entity.type
_entity.pdbx_description
1 polymer ?
#
loop_
_entity_poly.entity_id
_entity_poly.type
_entity_poly.pdbx_seq_one_letter_code
_entity_poly.pdbx_strand_id
1 'polypeptide(L)'
;MRIIVDGTPIPYHEGDSLLIALLRAEMPPTAGGCLCLAGDCGHCLATVDGVSYVRTCQTAAQPGQMVARDHAHGRPPLPQTMQHGAAVPTRHEFCDVVVIGQGEAGRTAAEQARAAGHTVITLEAEQGEEAIGLYMGPLVIARTAAGLRHIHPAHEIIVATGAAEIQPVAPGNELAGIVTARAAEKLARAGLQLGRLVAIGTPPQGVAAEQVAGELVRFEGQEGRVTAVVVRGEDGRETTHPCDTVSVGLGLNPRNNLWRMGRGLPIPMQIVGDAALEGDIPPCPVAGIICTCSNVTVEQLQSVWERGFHELELVKRATLAGTGTCQGAMCIPHLRSFLADRGQVLQPLSPPALSVAN
;
A
#
# COMPACT_ATOMS: atom_id res chain seq x y z
N MET A 1 0.23 -6.76 27.23
CA MET A 1 -0.10 -5.32 27.44
C MET A 1 -1.49 -5.06 26.87
N ARG A 2 -2.09 -3.86 27.02
CA ARG A 2 -3.45 -3.59 26.52
C ARG A 2 -3.54 -2.29 25.72
N ILE A 3 -4.39 -2.30 24.69
CA ILE A 3 -4.90 -1.12 23.96
C ILE A 3 -6.42 -1.04 24.17
N ILE A 4 -7.02 0.11 23.91
CA ILE A 4 -8.47 0.33 24.04
C ILE A 4 -9.05 0.51 22.65
N VAL A 5 -9.92 -0.39 22.21
CA VAL A 5 -10.56 -0.38 20.88
C VAL A 5 -12.05 -0.19 21.05
N ASP A 6 -12.59 0.93 20.54
CA ASP A 6 -14.00 1.31 20.71
C ASP A 6 -14.47 1.20 22.18
N GLY A 7 -13.63 1.63 23.12
CA GLY A 7 -13.88 1.55 24.57
C GLY A 7 -13.61 0.17 25.20
N THR A 8 -13.32 -0.86 24.41
CA THR A 8 -13.05 -2.22 24.89
C THR A 8 -11.54 -2.47 25.03
N PRO A 9 -11.03 -2.83 26.22
CA PRO A 9 -9.61 -3.15 26.38
C PRO A 9 -9.29 -4.53 25.78
N ILE A 10 -8.36 -4.59 24.84
CA ILE A 10 -7.89 -5.85 24.22
C ILE A 10 -6.39 -6.08 24.50
N PRO A 11 -5.94 -7.34 24.63
CA PRO A 11 -4.53 -7.65 24.80
C PRO A 11 -3.76 -7.52 23.48
N TYR A 12 -2.47 -7.25 23.57
CA TYR A 12 -1.52 -7.38 22.46
C TYR A 12 -0.17 -7.92 22.95
N HIS A 13 0.61 -8.50 22.03
CA HIS A 13 1.94 -9.04 22.28
C HIS A 13 3.03 -8.01 21.95
N GLU A 14 4.17 -8.07 22.65
CA GLU A 14 5.31 -7.23 22.33
C GLU A 14 5.73 -7.42 20.85
N GLY A 15 5.94 -6.31 20.14
CA GLY A 15 6.26 -6.30 18.71
C GLY A 15 5.04 -6.37 17.77
N ASP A 16 3.81 -6.59 18.27
CA ASP A 16 2.61 -6.49 17.43
C ASP A 16 2.46 -5.06 16.88
N SER A 17 2.04 -4.95 15.62
CA SER A 17 1.41 -3.71 15.14
C SER A 17 -0.03 -3.63 15.64
N LEU A 18 -0.62 -2.43 15.61
CA LEU A 18 -2.04 -2.26 15.96
C LEU A 18 -2.93 -3.16 15.10
N LEU A 19 -2.64 -3.32 13.80
CA LEU A 19 -3.44 -4.21 12.95
C LEU A 19 -3.37 -5.65 13.45
N ILE A 20 -2.19 -6.15 13.81
CA ILE A 20 -2.03 -7.53 14.31
C ILE A 20 -2.83 -7.72 15.60
N ALA A 21 -2.74 -6.79 16.54
CA ALA A 21 -3.51 -6.82 17.78
C ALA A 21 -5.02 -6.84 17.52
N LEU A 22 -5.50 -5.97 16.61
CA LEU A 22 -6.90 -5.88 16.21
C LEU A 22 -7.41 -7.17 15.56
N LEU A 23 -6.62 -7.77 14.67
CA LEU A 23 -7.00 -9.01 13.99
C LEU A 23 -7.04 -10.20 14.96
N ARG A 24 -6.13 -10.29 15.93
CA ARG A 24 -6.17 -11.33 16.98
C ARG A 24 -7.41 -11.24 17.85
N ALA A 25 -7.89 -10.02 18.10
CA ALA A 25 -9.09 -9.76 18.88
C ALA A 25 -10.38 -9.84 18.04
N GLU A 26 -10.29 -10.20 16.76
CA GLU A 26 -11.43 -10.23 15.82
C GLU A 26 -12.14 -8.87 15.68
N MET A 27 -11.40 -7.78 15.87
CA MET A 27 -11.87 -6.40 15.77
C MET A 27 -11.14 -5.67 14.62
N PRO A 28 -11.29 -6.10 13.36
CA PRO A 28 -10.59 -5.47 12.24
C PRO A 28 -10.94 -3.97 12.14
N PRO A 29 -9.98 -3.11 11.76
CA PRO A 29 -10.16 -1.65 11.76
C PRO A 29 -11.18 -1.16 10.72
N THR A 30 -11.40 -1.92 9.65
CA THR A 30 -12.37 -1.64 8.58
C THR A 30 -13.19 -2.90 8.27
N ALA A 31 -14.27 -2.74 7.49
CA ALA A 31 -15.21 -3.83 7.20
C ALA A 31 -14.65 -4.98 6.35
N GLY A 32 -13.52 -4.78 5.66
CA GLY A 32 -12.88 -5.83 4.86
C GLY A 32 -11.93 -5.26 3.80
N GLY A 33 -11.77 -6.01 2.72
CA GLY A 33 -10.87 -5.72 1.60
C GLY A 33 -9.52 -6.41 1.73
N CYS A 34 -8.79 -6.47 0.61
CA CYS A 34 -7.50 -7.13 0.56
C CYS A 34 -6.44 -6.43 1.43
N LEU A 35 -5.89 -7.11 2.44
CA LEU A 35 -4.84 -6.54 3.30
C LEU A 35 -3.44 -6.72 2.67
N CYS A 36 -2.62 -5.66 2.70
CA CYS A 36 -1.22 -5.70 2.23
C CYS A 36 -0.16 -5.80 3.34
N LEU A 37 -0.49 -5.40 4.58
CA LEU A 37 0.44 -5.30 5.72
C LEU A 37 1.76 -4.53 5.44
N ALA A 38 1.73 -3.62 4.46
CA ALA A 38 2.92 -2.91 3.98
C ALA A 38 2.69 -1.40 3.81
N GLY A 39 1.54 -0.89 4.27
CA GLY A 39 1.21 0.53 4.19
C GLY A 39 0.70 1.00 2.83
N ASP A 40 0.40 0.13 1.88
CA ASP A 40 -0.09 0.53 0.55
C ASP A 40 -1.62 0.70 0.51
N CYS A 41 -2.36 -0.27 1.06
CA CYS A 41 -3.81 -0.32 0.96
C CYS A 41 -4.54 0.56 2.01
N GLY A 42 -5.81 0.87 1.76
CA GLY A 42 -6.67 1.61 2.69
C GLY A 42 -7.41 0.74 3.73
N HIS A 43 -7.26 -0.58 3.70
CA HIS A 43 -8.06 -1.54 4.48
C HIS A 43 -7.58 -1.76 5.93
N CYS A 44 -6.68 -0.90 6.44
CA CYS A 44 -6.21 -0.97 7.82
C CYS A 44 -6.32 0.37 8.55
N LEU A 45 -7.09 1.31 7.99
CA LEU A 45 -7.16 2.66 8.53
C LEU A 45 -8.04 2.69 9.77
N ALA A 46 -7.55 3.36 10.81
CA ALA A 46 -8.29 3.63 12.04
C ALA A 46 -7.98 5.05 12.52
N THR A 47 -8.79 5.54 13.46
CA THR A 47 -8.41 6.70 14.27
C THR A 47 -7.61 6.18 15.46
N VAL A 48 -6.37 6.63 15.62
CA VAL A 48 -5.48 6.23 16.72
C VAL A 48 -5.08 7.46 17.50
N ASP A 49 -5.35 7.46 18.80
CA ASP A 49 -5.04 8.57 19.72
C ASP A 49 -5.54 9.93 19.20
N GLY A 50 -6.74 9.93 18.60
CA GLY A 50 -7.38 11.12 18.02
C GLY A 50 -6.92 11.50 16.61
N VAL A 51 -5.94 10.78 16.03
CA VAL A 51 -5.48 11.00 14.65
C VAL A 51 -6.16 10.02 13.70
N SER A 52 -6.99 10.52 12.79
CA SER A 52 -7.66 9.70 11.78
C SER A 52 -6.75 9.29 10.63
N TYR A 53 -7.17 8.24 9.90
CA TYR A 53 -6.44 7.69 8.74
C TYR A 53 -5.04 7.14 9.07
N VAL A 54 -4.85 6.66 10.30
CA VAL A 54 -3.61 6.01 10.72
C VAL A 54 -3.55 4.59 10.14
N ARG A 55 -2.41 4.25 9.55
CA ARG A 55 -2.13 2.90 9.03
C ARG A 55 -1.77 1.99 10.18
N THR A 56 -2.75 1.26 10.70
CA THR A 56 -2.54 0.37 11.86
C THR A 56 -1.54 -0.74 11.60
N CYS A 57 -1.32 -1.14 10.34
CA CYS A 57 -0.29 -2.12 9.99
C CYS A 57 1.15 -1.60 10.08
N GLN A 58 1.35 -0.28 10.10
CA GLN A 58 2.66 0.38 10.22
C GLN A 58 2.84 1.04 11.60
N THR A 59 1.85 0.91 12.49
CA THR A 59 1.89 1.52 13.83
C THR A 59 2.11 0.43 14.86
N ALA A 60 3.20 0.50 15.62
CA ALA A 60 3.45 -0.41 16.73
C ALA A 60 2.37 -0.25 17.81
N ALA A 61 1.91 -1.36 18.39
CA ALA A 61 0.99 -1.32 19.52
C ALA A 61 1.74 -0.90 20.79
N GLN A 62 1.19 0.07 21.52
CA GLN A 62 1.74 0.64 22.75
C GLN A 62 0.70 0.60 23.88
N PRO A 63 1.11 0.51 25.16
CA PRO A 63 0.16 0.41 26.27
C PRO A 63 -0.75 1.64 26.34
N GLY A 64 -2.05 1.43 26.46
CA GLY A 64 -3.03 2.49 26.66
C GLY A 64 -3.43 3.26 25.41
N GLN A 65 -2.93 2.92 24.22
CA GLN A 65 -3.38 3.54 22.97
C GLN A 65 -4.88 3.36 22.78
N MET A 66 -5.51 4.41 22.26
CA MET A 66 -6.93 4.45 21.94
C MET A 66 -7.12 4.29 20.43
N VAL A 67 -7.88 3.28 20.03
CA VAL A 67 -8.22 3.01 18.63
C VAL A 67 -9.73 3.11 18.46
N ALA A 68 -10.16 3.96 17.52
CA ALA A 68 -11.55 4.03 17.08
C ALA A 68 -11.67 3.52 15.65
N ARG A 69 -12.62 2.62 15.41
CA ARG A 69 -12.84 1.97 14.12
C ARG A 69 -13.92 2.66 13.28
N ASP A 70 -14.09 3.97 13.43
CA ASP A 70 -15.06 4.79 12.68
C ASP A 70 -14.96 4.60 11.15
N HIS A 71 -13.75 4.29 10.67
CA HIS A 71 -13.46 3.99 9.27
C HIS A 71 -14.19 2.73 8.74
N ALA A 72 -14.61 1.82 9.62
CA ALA A 72 -15.46 0.68 9.26
C ALA A 72 -16.88 1.10 8.85
N HIS A 73 -17.30 2.31 9.26
CA HIS A 73 -18.65 2.83 9.03
C HIS A 73 -18.68 4.04 8.08
N GLY A 74 -17.55 4.38 7.46
CA GLY A 74 -17.43 5.46 6.48
C GLY A 74 -16.27 6.40 6.75
N ARG A 75 -16.48 7.70 6.49
CA ARG A 75 -15.46 8.72 6.77
C ARG A 75 -15.52 9.10 8.25
N PRO A 76 -14.37 9.27 8.93
CA PRO A 76 -14.35 9.72 10.31
C PRO A 76 -15.00 11.12 10.41
N PRO A 77 -15.69 11.43 11.51
CA PRO A 77 -16.26 12.75 11.73
C PRO A 77 -15.15 13.81 11.79
N LEU A 78 -15.44 15.01 11.28
CA LEU A 78 -14.56 16.14 11.52
C LEU A 78 -14.51 16.43 13.04
N PRO A 79 -13.32 16.69 13.61
CA PRO A 79 -13.23 17.09 15.00
C PRO A 79 -14.08 18.33 15.28
N GLN A 80 -15.00 18.24 16.25
CA GLN A 80 -15.88 19.36 16.62
C GLN A 80 -15.12 20.51 17.30
N THR A 81 -13.96 20.20 17.88
CA THR A 81 -13.06 21.17 18.48
C THR A 81 -11.68 20.99 17.88
N MET A 82 -11.11 22.08 17.38
CA MET A 82 -9.69 22.10 17.00
C MET A 82 -8.86 22.14 18.29
N GLN A 83 -8.37 20.98 18.69
CA GLN A 83 -7.29 20.93 19.68
C GLN A 83 -5.99 21.31 18.99
N HIS A 84 -5.34 22.38 19.46
CA HIS A 84 -3.96 22.62 19.08
C HIS A 84 -3.12 21.49 19.68
N GLY A 85 -2.58 20.63 18.82
CA GLY A 85 -1.63 19.62 19.24
C GLY A 85 -0.36 20.23 19.82
N ALA A 86 0.46 19.40 20.45
CA ALA A 86 1.81 19.82 20.83
C ALA A 86 2.58 20.33 19.61
N ALA A 87 3.47 21.30 19.81
CA ALA A 87 4.36 21.75 18.75
C ALA A 87 5.16 20.54 18.22
N VAL A 88 5.09 20.32 16.91
CA VAL A 88 5.85 19.25 16.25
C VAL A 88 7.27 19.76 16.06
N PRO A 89 8.28 19.18 16.74
CA PRO A 89 9.64 19.64 16.58
C PRO A 89 10.13 19.31 15.16
N THR A 90 10.90 20.24 14.60
CA THR A 90 11.52 20.10 13.28
C THR A 90 13.03 20.11 13.45
N ARG A 91 13.71 19.11 12.90
CA ARG A 91 15.17 19.02 12.91
C ARG A 91 15.69 19.18 11.50
N HIS A 92 16.69 20.05 11.33
CA HIS A 92 17.40 20.20 10.07
C HIS A 92 18.67 19.36 10.12
N GLU A 93 18.84 18.50 9.12
CA GLU A 93 19.96 17.57 9.00
C GLU A 93 20.59 17.74 7.62
N PHE A 94 21.90 17.63 7.54
CA PHE A 94 22.66 17.85 6.33
C PHE A 94 23.52 16.62 6.08
N CYS A 95 23.54 16.17 4.83
CA CYS A 95 24.33 15.01 4.41
C CYS A 95 24.70 15.15 2.94
N ASP A 96 25.58 14.29 2.47
CA ASP A 96 25.89 14.20 1.05
C ASP A 96 24.79 13.39 0.34
N VAL A 97 24.43 12.23 0.89
CA VAL A 97 23.49 11.29 0.26
C VAL A 97 22.35 10.92 1.19
N VAL A 98 21.11 10.93 0.67
CA VAL A 98 19.95 10.31 1.33
C VAL A 98 19.56 9.04 0.59
N VAL A 99 19.38 7.94 1.33
CA VAL A 99 18.81 6.69 0.80
C VAL A 99 17.45 6.42 1.44
N ILE A 100 16.41 6.28 0.62
CA ILE A 100 15.03 6.08 1.07
C ILE A 100 14.61 4.64 0.82
N GLY A 101 14.42 3.88 1.90
CA GLY A 101 14.17 2.45 1.90
C GLY A 101 15.44 1.66 2.21
N GLN A 102 15.36 0.75 3.20
CA GLN A 102 16.47 -0.06 3.70
C GLN A 102 16.27 -1.56 3.43
N GLY A 103 15.57 -1.88 2.34
CA GLY A 103 15.65 -3.19 1.70
C GLY A 103 17.06 -3.48 1.18
N GLU A 104 17.26 -4.65 0.58
CA GLU A 104 18.59 -5.09 0.09
C GLU A 104 19.27 -4.04 -0.81
N ALA A 105 18.56 -3.55 -1.84
CA ALA A 105 19.09 -2.55 -2.76
C ALA A 105 19.46 -1.23 -2.06
N GLY A 106 18.65 -0.79 -1.09
CA GLY A 106 18.90 0.43 -0.33
C GLY A 106 20.11 0.31 0.60
N ARG A 107 20.25 -0.82 1.31
CA ARG A 107 21.44 -1.07 2.14
C ARG A 107 22.71 -1.10 1.31
N THR A 108 22.69 -1.82 0.18
CA THR A 108 23.82 -1.85 -0.76
C THR A 108 24.18 -0.46 -1.26
N ALA A 109 23.20 0.35 -1.67
CA ALA A 109 23.43 1.71 -2.13
C ALA A 109 24.01 2.61 -1.00
N ALA A 110 23.48 2.48 0.22
CA ALA A 110 23.96 3.23 1.37
C ALA A 110 25.40 2.83 1.77
N GLU A 111 25.75 1.54 1.67
CA GLU A 111 27.11 1.05 1.89
C GLU A 111 28.08 1.56 0.83
N GLN A 112 27.69 1.53 -0.45
CA GLN A 112 28.49 2.07 -1.56
C GLN A 112 28.76 3.56 -1.40
N ALA A 113 27.74 4.36 -1.08
CA ALA A 113 27.89 5.79 -0.84
C ALA A 113 28.83 6.07 0.35
N ARG A 114 28.71 5.32 1.45
CA ARG A 114 29.64 5.43 2.60
C ARG A 114 31.07 5.05 2.21
N ALA A 115 31.25 3.99 1.42
CA ALA A 115 32.57 3.56 0.94
C ALA A 115 33.22 4.61 0.02
N ALA A 116 32.42 5.40 -0.69
CA ALA A 116 32.87 6.55 -1.47
C ALA A 116 33.18 7.81 -0.62
N GLY A 117 33.04 7.73 0.72
CA GLY A 117 33.37 8.81 1.64
C GLY A 117 32.23 9.80 1.91
N HIS A 118 31.01 9.51 1.45
CA HIS A 118 29.85 10.36 1.68
C HIS A 118 29.27 10.20 3.09
N THR A 119 28.78 11.30 3.65
CA THR A 119 27.87 11.29 4.79
C THR A 119 26.48 10.84 4.31
N VAL A 120 25.97 9.74 4.88
CA VAL A 120 24.74 9.09 4.40
C VAL A 120 23.67 9.06 5.49
N ILE A 121 22.51 9.62 5.18
CA ILE A 121 21.29 9.44 5.96
C ILE A 121 20.40 8.41 5.27
N THR A 122 19.88 7.47 6.04
CA THR A 122 18.93 6.46 5.56
C THR A 122 17.57 6.67 6.20
N LEU A 123 16.50 6.29 5.50
CA LEU A 123 15.11 6.32 5.99
C LEU A 123 14.43 4.96 5.76
N GLU A 124 13.79 4.41 6.77
CA GLU A 124 12.99 3.17 6.67
C GLU A 124 11.59 3.33 7.27
N ALA A 125 10.57 3.18 6.44
CA ALA A 125 9.17 3.34 6.84
C ALA A 125 8.74 2.28 7.87
N GLU A 126 9.21 1.04 7.75
CA GLU A 126 8.90 -0.01 8.74
C GLU A 126 9.52 0.27 10.13
N GLN A 127 10.49 1.19 10.21
CA GLN A 127 11.07 1.68 11.47
C GLN A 127 10.43 3.00 11.94
N GLY A 128 9.36 3.44 11.27
CA GLY A 128 8.65 4.68 11.59
C GLY A 128 9.33 5.94 11.04
N GLU A 129 10.22 5.82 10.05
CA GLU A 129 10.86 6.94 9.36
C GLU A 129 10.27 7.12 7.95
N GLU A 130 9.12 7.79 7.88
CA GLU A 130 8.32 7.89 6.66
C GLU A 130 8.72 9.12 5.85
N ALA A 131 9.36 8.93 4.70
CA ALA A 131 9.59 10.00 3.73
C ALA A 131 8.25 10.47 3.13
N ILE A 132 7.90 11.73 3.37
CA ILE A 132 6.62 12.34 2.96
C ILE A 132 6.73 12.92 1.54
N GLY A 133 7.89 13.48 1.20
CA GLY A 133 8.05 14.15 -0.07
C GLY A 133 9.45 14.70 -0.30
N LEU A 134 9.72 14.97 -1.58
CA LEU A 134 10.92 15.65 -2.06
C LEU A 134 10.52 17.04 -2.57
N TYR A 135 11.30 18.06 -2.21
CA TYR A 135 11.01 19.46 -2.52
C TYR A 135 12.22 20.18 -3.11
N MET A 136 11.96 21.26 -3.86
CA MET A 136 13.00 22.14 -4.40
C MET A 136 13.88 22.72 -3.28
N GLY A 137 15.18 22.89 -3.56
CA GLY A 137 16.18 23.27 -2.56
C GLY A 137 16.79 22.06 -1.86
N PRO A 138 17.17 21.04 -2.66
CA PRO A 138 16.91 19.61 -2.45
C PRO A 138 16.61 19.24 -0.99
N LEU A 139 15.33 19.01 -0.69
CA LEU A 139 14.85 18.73 0.66
C LEU A 139 14.04 17.44 0.67
N VAL A 140 14.44 16.50 1.54
CA VAL A 140 13.65 15.33 1.92
C VAL A 140 12.98 15.62 3.26
N ILE A 141 11.65 15.56 3.29
CA ILE A 141 10.90 15.65 4.56
C ILE A 141 10.52 14.25 4.99
N ALA A 142 10.93 13.86 6.19
CA ALA A 142 10.53 12.61 6.81
C ALA A 142 9.79 12.84 8.13
N ARG A 143 8.72 12.08 8.36
CA ARG A 143 8.00 12.02 9.63
C ARG A 143 8.56 10.88 10.47
N THR A 144 8.73 11.15 11.77
CA THR A 144 9.08 10.17 12.79
C THR A 144 8.19 10.35 14.01
N ALA A 145 8.22 9.39 14.94
CA ALA A 145 7.58 9.56 16.25
C ALA A 145 8.12 10.78 17.03
N ALA A 146 9.37 11.18 16.77
CA ALA A 146 10.01 12.31 17.44
C ALA A 146 9.70 13.67 16.79
N GLY A 147 9.02 13.72 15.63
CA GLY A 147 8.74 14.93 14.87
C GLY A 147 9.17 14.86 13.41
N LEU A 148 9.39 16.02 12.79
CA LEU A 148 9.78 16.14 11.39
C LEU A 148 11.30 16.26 11.24
N ARG A 149 11.85 15.50 10.29
CA ARG A 149 13.24 15.60 9.83
C ARG A 149 13.25 16.31 8.48
N HIS A 150 13.96 17.43 8.40
CA HIS A 150 14.24 18.17 7.18
C HIS A 150 15.66 17.85 6.76
N ILE A 151 15.82 16.95 5.80
CA ILE A 151 17.12 16.43 5.39
C ILE A 151 17.53 17.09 4.07
N HIS A 152 18.70 17.72 4.09
CA HIS A 152 19.27 18.50 2.99
C HIS A 152 20.46 17.75 2.37
N PRO A 153 20.25 16.89 1.37
CA PRO A 153 21.32 16.25 0.61
C PRO A 153 22.05 17.25 -0.29
N ALA A 154 23.39 17.20 -0.28
CA ALA A 154 24.25 18.02 -1.12
C ALA A 154 24.72 17.31 -2.41
N HIS A 155 24.67 15.98 -2.46
CA HIS A 155 25.21 15.17 -3.56
C HIS A 155 24.15 14.36 -4.30
N GLU A 156 23.34 13.56 -3.60
CA GLU A 156 22.42 12.63 -4.28
C GLU A 156 21.22 12.21 -3.41
N ILE A 157 20.10 11.88 -4.05
CA ILE A 157 18.98 11.16 -3.43
C ILE A 157 18.79 9.81 -4.12
N ILE A 158 18.83 8.72 -3.35
CA ILE A 158 18.62 7.36 -3.83
C ILE A 158 17.26 6.85 -3.33
N VAL A 159 16.38 6.47 -4.27
CA VAL A 159 15.05 5.92 -4.00
C VAL A 159 15.10 4.39 -4.13
N ALA A 160 14.97 3.70 -3.00
CA ALA A 160 15.01 2.24 -2.86
C ALA A 160 13.74 1.71 -2.17
N THR A 161 12.59 2.30 -2.48
CA THR A 161 11.30 2.13 -1.79
C THR A 161 10.58 0.80 -2.08
N GLY A 162 11.15 -0.04 -2.94
CA GLY A 162 10.59 -1.33 -3.34
C GLY A 162 9.33 -1.22 -4.21
N ALA A 163 8.54 -2.29 -4.24
CA ALA A 163 7.27 -2.37 -4.96
C ALA A 163 6.15 -2.95 -4.09
N ALA A 164 4.92 -2.50 -4.37
CA ALA A 164 3.69 -2.97 -3.75
C ALA A 164 3.09 -4.13 -4.55
N GLU A 165 2.46 -5.09 -3.86
CA GLU A 165 1.71 -6.15 -4.53
C GLU A 165 0.38 -5.61 -5.08
N ILE A 166 0.05 -6.01 -6.31
CA ILE A 166 -1.20 -5.62 -6.96
C ILE A 166 -2.36 -6.40 -6.32
N GLN A 167 -3.37 -5.67 -5.84
CA GLN A 167 -4.56 -6.26 -5.24
C GLN A 167 -5.61 -6.67 -6.26
N PRO A 168 -6.48 -7.64 -5.96
CA PRO A 168 -7.52 -8.10 -6.86
C PRO A 168 -8.65 -7.08 -7.05
N VAL A 169 -9.19 -7.04 -8.27
CA VAL A 169 -10.48 -6.43 -8.59
C VAL A 169 -11.36 -7.49 -9.22
N ALA A 170 -12.34 -7.94 -8.44
CA ALA A 170 -13.34 -8.94 -8.81
C ALA A 170 -14.58 -8.74 -7.90
N PRO A 171 -15.75 -9.29 -8.23
CA PRO A 171 -16.88 -9.31 -7.29
C PRO A 171 -16.48 -9.91 -5.94
N GLY A 172 -16.91 -9.29 -4.84
CA GLY A 172 -16.59 -9.72 -3.47
C GLY A 172 -15.20 -9.28 -2.97
N ASN A 173 -14.46 -8.43 -3.71
CA ASN A 173 -13.12 -7.99 -3.29
C ASN A 173 -13.10 -7.03 -2.09
N GLU A 174 -14.26 -6.68 -1.55
CA GLU A 174 -14.47 -5.99 -0.28
C GLU A 174 -14.57 -6.92 0.94
N LEU A 175 -14.69 -8.22 0.75
CA LEU A 175 -14.80 -9.19 1.83
C LEU A 175 -13.51 -9.23 2.67
N ALA A 176 -13.65 -9.50 3.97
CA ALA A 176 -12.52 -9.81 4.84
C ALA A 176 -11.97 -11.22 4.57
N GLY A 177 -10.69 -11.44 4.88
CA GLY A 177 -9.99 -12.72 4.62
C GLY A 177 -9.24 -12.74 3.29
N ILE A 178 -9.23 -11.63 2.54
CA ILE A 178 -8.40 -11.49 1.33
C ILE A 178 -7.09 -10.79 1.73
N VAL A 179 -5.96 -11.31 1.27
CA VAL A 179 -4.63 -10.79 1.59
C VAL A 179 -3.71 -10.88 0.36
N THR A 180 -2.66 -10.06 0.32
CA THR A 180 -1.57 -10.26 -0.65
C THR A 180 -0.64 -11.40 -0.19
N ALA A 181 0.24 -11.88 -1.05
CA ALA A 181 1.13 -13.00 -0.69
C ALA A 181 2.07 -12.62 0.47
N ARG A 182 2.74 -11.46 0.40
CA ARG A 182 3.60 -11.00 1.51
C ARG A 182 2.80 -10.67 2.77
N ALA A 183 1.53 -10.28 2.64
CA ALA A 183 0.64 -10.09 3.78
C ALA A 183 0.32 -11.41 4.48
N ALA A 184 0.03 -12.49 3.74
CA ALA A 184 -0.16 -13.82 4.31
C ALA A 184 1.09 -14.28 5.08
N GLU A 185 2.29 -14.07 4.53
CA GLU A 185 3.56 -14.37 5.20
C GLU A 185 3.72 -13.60 6.52
N LYS A 186 3.44 -12.29 6.51
CA LYS A 186 3.50 -11.44 7.71
C LYS A 186 2.50 -11.89 8.78
N LEU A 187 1.27 -12.22 8.38
CA LEU A 187 0.23 -12.72 9.30
C LEU A 187 0.60 -14.08 9.91
N ALA A 188 1.10 -15.01 9.09
CA ALA A 188 1.55 -16.32 9.54
C ALA A 188 2.75 -16.22 10.49
N ARG A 189 3.71 -15.34 10.20
CA ARG A 189 4.86 -15.06 11.09
C ARG A 189 4.42 -14.46 12.43
N ALA A 190 3.37 -13.63 12.43
CA ALA A 190 2.74 -13.15 13.64
C ALA A 190 1.90 -14.25 14.34
N GLY A 191 1.77 -15.45 13.79
CA GLY A 191 1.01 -16.54 14.39
C GLY A 191 -0.50 -16.34 14.36
N LEU A 192 -1.03 -15.57 13.39
CA LEU A 192 -2.46 -15.60 13.10
C LEU A 192 -2.82 -16.86 12.33
N GLN A 193 -3.97 -17.45 12.67
CA GLN A 193 -4.50 -18.59 11.94
C GLN A 193 -5.15 -18.10 10.64
N LEU A 194 -4.68 -18.60 9.51
CA LEU A 194 -5.22 -18.29 8.18
C LEU A 194 -6.27 -19.31 7.71
N GLY A 195 -6.56 -20.33 8.53
CA GLY A 195 -7.52 -21.39 8.19
C GLY A 195 -7.12 -22.14 6.92
N ARG A 196 -8.11 -22.54 6.12
CA ARG A 196 -7.87 -23.03 4.76
C ARG A 196 -7.52 -21.84 3.86
N LEU A 197 -6.25 -21.78 3.47
CA LEU A 197 -5.72 -20.77 2.58
C LEU A 197 -5.70 -21.26 1.13
N VAL A 198 -6.32 -20.51 0.23
CA VAL A 198 -6.20 -20.68 -1.23
C VAL A 198 -5.34 -19.56 -1.80
N ALA A 199 -4.36 -19.89 -2.62
CA ALA A 199 -3.47 -18.93 -3.28
C ALA A 199 -3.76 -18.84 -4.78
N ILE A 200 -3.97 -17.61 -5.26
CA ILE A 200 -4.15 -17.27 -6.67
C ILE A 200 -2.94 -16.46 -7.15
N GLY A 201 -2.34 -16.88 -8.26
CA GLY A 201 -1.12 -16.27 -8.79
C GLY A 201 0.12 -16.69 -8.00
N THR A 202 0.97 -15.72 -7.65
CA THR A 202 2.19 -15.98 -6.86
C THR A 202 1.81 -16.41 -5.43
N PRO A 203 2.18 -17.62 -4.98
CA PRO A 203 1.82 -18.09 -3.64
C PRO A 203 2.71 -17.47 -2.56
N PRO A 204 2.21 -17.36 -1.30
CA PRO A 204 3.01 -16.91 -0.18
C PRO A 204 4.13 -17.90 0.16
N GLN A 205 5.32 -17.41 0.47
CA GLN A 205 6.47 -18.24 0.80
C GLN A 205 6.43 -18.70 2.27
N GLY A 206 6.65 -19.99 2.50
CA GLY A 206 6.68 -20.55 3.86
C GLY A 206 5.32 -20.62 4.55
N VAL A 207 4.22 -20.43 3.82
CA VAL A 207 2.84 -20.58 4.30
C VAL A 207 2.16 -21.69 3.51
N ALA A 208 1.59 -22.67 4.18
CA ALA A 208 0.85 -23.75 3.51
C ALA A 208 -0.42 -23.20 2.84
N ALA A 209 -0.56 -23.46 1.54
CA ALA A 209 -1.61 -22.91 0.70
C ALA A 209 -2.01 -23.92 -0.38
N GLU A 210 -3.31 -24.04 -0.66
CA GLU A 210 -3.78 -24.66 -1.90
C GLU A 210 -3.56 -23.67 -3.04
N GLN A 211 -2.59 -23.93 -3.92
CA GLN A 211 -2.37 -23.10 -5.09
C GLN A 211 -3.33 -23.51 -6.21
N VAL A 212 -4.10 -22.55 -6.70
CA VAL A 212 -5.07 -22.76 -7.78
C VAL A 212 -4.66 -21.95 -8.99
N ALA A 213 -4.54 -22.62 -10.14
CA ALA A 213 -4.25 -21.99 -11.41
C ALA A 213 -5.54 -21.58 -12.14
N GLY A 214 -5.52 -20.43 -12.80
CA GLY A 214 -6.63 -19.91 -13.59
C GLY A 214 -6.91 -18.43 -13.33
N GLU A 215 -7.99 -17.94 -13.95
CA GLU A 215 -8.44 -16.55 -13.82
C GLU A 215 -9.34 -16.40 -12.58
N LEU A 216 -9.04 -15.43 -11.71
CA LEU A 216 -9.92 -15.07 -10.60
C LEU A 216 -11.25 -14.52 -11.13
N VAL A 217 -12.35 -15.22 -10.85
CA VAL A 217 -13.69 -14.79 -11.28
C VAL A 217 -14.37 -13.94 -10.22
N ARG A 218 -14.42 -14.43 -8.98
CA ARG A 218 -15.09 -13.77 -7.85
C ARG A 218 -14.67 -14.36 -6.51
N PHE A 219 -14.92 -13.59 -5.46
CA PHE A 219 -14.92 -14.05 -4.08
C PHE A 219 -16.38 -14.27 -3.64
N GLU A 220 -16.64 -15.39 -2.99
CA GLU A 220 -17.93 -15.68 -2.36
C GLU A 220 -17.78 -15.53 -0.84
N GLY A 221 -18.81 -15.03 -0.18
CA GLY A 221 -18.72 -14.71 1.23
C GLY A 221 -20.05 -14.73 1.97
N GLN A 222 -19.95 -14.87 3.28
CA GLN A 222 -21.06 -14.82 4.22
C GLN A 222 -20.64 -13.92 5.39
N GLU A 223 -21.58 -13.10 5.88
CA GLU A 223 -21.33 -12.19 7.01
C GLU A 223 -20.10 -11.27 6.82
N GLY A 224 -19.85 -10.83 5.58
CA GLY A 224 -18.74 -9.93 5.24
C GLY A 224 -17.36 -10.59 5.17
N ARG A 225 -17.27 -11.92 5.28
CA ARG A 225 -16.02 -12.69 5.18
C ARG A 225 -16.06 -13.62 3.97
N VAL A 226 -14.88 -13.85 3.38
CA VAL A 226 -14.71 -14.85 2.32
C VAL A 226 -14.99 -16.25 2.86
N THR A 227 -15.70 -17.06 2.08
CA THR A 227 -15.97 -18.48 2.34
C THR A 227 -15.54 -19.37 1.17
N ALA A 228 -15.38 -18.79 -0.03
CA ALA A 228 -14.81 -19.45 -1.18
C ALA A 228 -14.24 -18.46 -2.19
N VAL A 229 -13.36 -18.95 -3.07
CA VAL A 229 -12.93 -18.24 -4.28
C VAL A 229 -13.31 -19.07 -5.50
N VAL A 230 -13.77 -18.39 -6.55
CA VAL A 230 -14.13 -19.03 -7.82
C VAL A 230 -13.11 -18.66 -8.87
N VAL A 231 -12.57 -19.69 -9.52
CA VAL A 231 -11.50 -19.59 -10.50
C VAL A 231 -11.97 -20.22 -11.80
N ARG A 232 -11.64 -19.59 -12.93
CA ARG A 232 -11.90 -20.13 -14.26
C ARG A 232 -10.61 -20.77 -14.79
N GLY A 233 -10.68 -22.07 -15.07
CA GLY A 233 -9.60 -22.82 -15.70
C GLY A 233 -9.42 -22.49 -17.18
N GLU A 234 -8.36 -23.01 -17.78
CA GLU A 234 -8.09 -22.84 -19.23
C GLU A 234 -9.18 -23.47 -20.12
N ASP A 235 -9.91 -24.47 -19.59
CA ASP A 235 -11.06 -25.10 -20.24
C ASP A 235 -12.34 -24.24 -20.20
N GLY A 236 -12.27 -23.05 -19.60
CA GLY A 236 -13.38 -22.12 -19.42
C GLY A 236 -14.35 -22.49 -18.31
N ARG A 237 -14.12 -23.61 -17.59
CA ARG A 237 -14.99 -24.03 -16.48
C ARG A 237 -14.66 -23.25 -15.21
N GLU A 238 -15.69 -22.86 -14.49
CA GLU A 238 -15.55 -22.26 -13.16
C GLU A 238 -15.54 -23.34 -12.09
N THR A 239 -14.55 -23.28 -11.20
CA THR A 239 -14.42 -24.15 -10.03
C THR A 239 -14.44 -23.32 -8.76
N THR A 240 -15.23 -23.76 -7.77
CA THR A 240 -15.32 -23.12 -6.46
C THR A 240 -14.38 -23.80 -5.48
N HIS A 241 -13.53 -23.02 -4.83
CA HIS A 241 -12.56 -23.47 -3.83
C HIS A 241 -12.95 -22.89 -2.45
N PRO A 242 -13.59 -23.67 -1.56
CA PRO A 242 -13.94 -23.20 -0.22
C PRO A 242 -12.69 -22.86 0.58
N CYS A 243 -12.68 -21.72 1.28
CA CYS A 243 -11.51 -21.21 2.00
C CYS A 243 -11.89 -20.18 3.08
N ASP A 244 -11.02 -20.00 4.07
CA ASP A 244 -11.15 -18.96 5.10
C ASP A 244 -10.31 -17.72 4.76
N THR A 245 -9.23 -17.93 3.98
CA THR A 245 -8.31 -16.89 3.53
C THR A 245 -7.98 -17.09 2.05
N VAL A 246 -7.96 -16.00 1.29
CA VAL A 246 -7.45 -16.00 -0.09
C VAL A 246 -6.21 -15.12 -0.17
N SER A 247 -5.09 -15.73 -0.56
CA SER A 247 -3.85 -15.02 -0.89
C SER A 247 -3.82 -14.72 -2.39
N VAL A 248 -3.57 -13.46 -2.75
CA VAL A 248 -3.54 -13.03 -4.15
C VAL A 248 -2.20 -12.38 -4.49
N GLY A 249 -1.52 -12.91 -5.50
CA GLY A 249 -0.28 -12.36 -6.05
C GLY A 249 -0.38 -12.09 -7.55
N LEU A 250 -0.86 -10.90 -7.93
CA LEU A 250 -1.07 -10.46 -9.33
C LEU A 250 0.13 -9.73 -9.95
N GLY A 251 1.29 -9.78 -9.30
CA GLY A 251 2.47 -9.00 -9.68
C GLY A 251 2.69 -7.77 -8.80
N LEU A 252 3.61 -6.92 -9.23
CA LEU A 252 4.18 -5.82 -8.48
C LEU A 252 4.00 -4.48 -9.20
N ASN A 253 3.68 -3.44 -8.43
CA ASN A 253 3.68 -2.06 -8.89
C ASN A 253 4.75 -1.26 -8.12
N PRO A 254 5.72 -0.60 -8.79
CA PRO A 254 6.83 0.08 -8.16
C PRO A 254 6.38 1.26 -7.28
N ARG A 255 7.02 1.44 -6.13
CA ARG A 255 6.77 2.59 -5.22
C ARG A 255 7.62 3.80 -5.61
N ASN A 256 7.57 4.21 -6.88
CA ASN A 256 8.42 5.26 -7.45
C ASN A 256 7.87 6.70 -7.29
N ASN A 257 6.90 6.92 -6.39
CA ASN A 257 6.29 8.25 -6.23
C ASN A 257 7.29 9.33 -5.81
N LEU A 258 8.19 9.02 -4.85
CA LEU A 258 9.23 9.96 -4.43
C LEU A 258 10.19 10.28 -5.57
N TRP A 259 10.58 9.27 -6.35
CA TRP A 259 11.38 9.47 -7.58
C TRP A 259 10.71 10.45 -8.55
N ARG A 260 9.40 10.30 -8.77
CA ARG A 260 8.63 11.20 -9.65
C ARG A 260 8.51 12.62 -9.09
N MET A 261 8.48 12.78 -7.77
CA MET A 261 8.44 14.11 -7.11
C MET A 261 9.75 14.87 -7.25
N GLY A 262 10.89 14.19 -7.22
CA GLY A 262 12.21 14.83 -7.30
C GLY A 262 12.65 15.25 -8.72
N ARG A 263 11.76 15.20 -9.72
CA ARG A 263 12.08 15.70 -11.06
C ARG A 263 12.44 17.18 -11.02
N GLY A 264 13.55 17.52 -11.66
CA GLY A 264 14.03 18.91 -11.75
C GLY A 264 14.75 19.42 -10.50
N LEU A 265 15.06 18.54 -9.54
CA LEU A 265 15.98 18.88 -8.46
C LEU A 265 17.39 19.19 -9.01
N PRO A 266 18.14 20.10 -8.36
CA PRO A 266 19.47 20.51 -8.81
C PRO A 266 20.57 19.52 -8.44
N ILE A 267 20.22 18.34 -7.91
CA ILE A 267 21.15 17.26 -7.58
C ILE A 267 20.72 15.97 -8.29
N PRO A 268 21.68 15.07 -8.59
CA PRO A 268 21.39 13.73 -9.07
C PRO A 268 20.37 12.99 -8.19
N MET A 269 19.60 12.14 -8.86
CA MET A 269 18.81 11.14 -8.19
C MET A 269 19.08 9.78 -8.83
N GLN A 270 19.03 8.74 -8.01
CA GLN A 270 19.00 7.34 -8.46
C GLN A 270 17.73 6.61 -7.98
N ILE A 271 17.27 5.63 -8.76
CA ILE A 271 16.24 4.67 -8.34
C ILE A 271 16.79 3.25 -8.48
N VAL A 272 16.62 2.43 -7.44
CA VAL A 272 17.25 1.09 -7.35
C VAL A 272 16.28 0.03 -6.84
N GLY A 273 16.60 -1.24 -7.11
CA GLY A 273 15.80 -2.40 -6.72
C GLY A 273 14.39 -2.38 -7.33
N ASP A 274 13.43 -2.99 -6.64
CA ASP A 274 12.05 -3.12 -7.14
C ASP A 274 11.35 -1.76 -7.39
N ALA A 275 11.87 -0.66 -6.83
CA ALA A 275 11.35 0.68 -7.13
C ALA A 275 11.58 1.08 -8.59
N ALA A 276 12.59 0.51 -9.25
CA ALA A 276 12.95 0.81 -10.64
C ALA A 276 12.20 -0.04 -11.68
N LEU A 277 11.33 -0.96 -11.26
CA LEU A 277 10.52 -1.78 -12.16
C LEU A 277 9.60 -0.91 -13.04
N GLU A 278 9.21 -1.43 -14.20
CA GLU A 278 8.18 -0.80 -15.03
C GLU A 278 6.79 -0.91 -14.40
N GLY A 279 6.55 -2.03 -13.69
CA GLY A 279 5.29 -2.36 -13.02
C GLY A 279 4.42 -3.30 -13.86
N ASP A 280 3.91 -4.36 -13.24
CA ASP A 280 3.03 -5.32 -13.89
C ASP A 280 1.66 -4.69 -14.20
N ILE A 281 1.04 -5.16 -15.29
CA ILE A 281 -0.33 -4.80 -15.65
C ILE A 281 -1.22 -6.00 -15.33
N PRO A 282 -2.15 -5.89 -14.35
CA PRO A 282 -3.04 -7.00 -14.02
C PRO A 282 -4.05 -7.23 -15.16
N PRO A 283 -4.80 -8.35 -15.14
CA PRO A 283 -5.93 -8.54 -16.05
C PRO A 283 -6.92 -7.37 -15.99
N CYS A 284 -7.56 -7.07 -17.14
CA CYS A 284 -8.54 -6.01 -17.21
C CYS A 284 -9.73 -6.33 -16.29
N PRO A 285 -10.09 -5.44 -15.35
CA PRO A 285 -11.16 -5.74 -14.41
C PRO A 285 -12.52 -5.73 -15.11
N VAL A 286 -13.30 -6.78 -14.91
CA VAL A 286 -14.65 -6.93 -15.49
C VAL A 286 -15.77 -6.51 -14.54
N ALA A 287 -15.58 -6.67 -13.23
CA ALA A 287 -16.54 -6.33 -12.19
C ALA A 287 -15.82 -6.16 -10.83
N GLY A 288 -16.53 -5.60 -9.83
CA GLY A 288 -16.01 -5.36 -8.48
C GLY A 288 -15.65 -3.90 -8.21
N ILE A 289 -15.02 -3.66 -7.05
CA ILE A 289 -14.61 -2.33 -6.61
C ILE A 289 -13.15 -2.09 -7.02
N ILE A 290 -12.93 -1.10 -7.88
CA ILE A 290 -11.58 -0.74 -8.34
C ILE A 290 -10.85 0.18 -7.34
N CYS A 291 -11.58 1.12 -6.70
CA CYS A 291 -11.01 2.04 -5.72
C CYS A 291 -11.87 2.08 -4.46
N THR A 292 -11.44 1.41 -3.40
CA THR A 292 -12.15 1.39 -2.11
C THR A 292 -12.15 2.74 -1.40
N CYS A 293 -11.11 3.57 -1.60
CA CYS A 293 -11.02 4.90 -0.97
C CYS A 293 -12.10 5.88 -1.47
N SER A 294 -12.47 5.77 -2.75
CA SER A 294 -13.44 6.66 -3.40
C SER A 294 -14.73 5.92 -3.76
N ASN A 295 -14.87 4.66 -3.34
CA ASN A 295 -15.97 3.76 -3.65
C ASN A 295 -16.29 3.68 -5.16
N VAL A 296 -15.26 3.48 -5.98
CA VAL A 296 -15.39 3.39 -7.45
C VAL A 296 -15.51 1.93 -7.86
N THR A 297 -16.52 1.60 -8.67
CA THR A 297 -16.73 0.28 -9.27
C THR A 297 -16.25 0.23 -10.72
N VAL A 298 -16.12 -0.98 -11.27
CA VAL A 298 -15.82 -1.17 -12.70
C VAL A 298 -16.93 -0.59 -13.60
N GLU A 299 -18.20 -0.70 -13.21
CA GLU A 299 -19.33 -0.11 -13.94
C GLU A 299 -19.21 1.42 -14.04
N GLN A 300 -18.83 2.08 -12.95
CA GLN A 300 -18.60 3.54 -12.97
C GLN A 300 -17.41 3.91 -13.85
N LEU A 301 -16.36 3.09 -13.89
CA LEU A 301 -15.24 3.28 -14.81
C LEU A 301 -15.67 3.13 -16.27
N GLN A 302 -16.52 2.15 -16.58
CA GLN A 302 -17.11 1.98 -17.92
C GLN A 302 -17.95 3.19 -18.32
N SER A 303 -18.80 3.69 -17.42
CA SER A 303 -19.59 4.91 -17.67
C SER A 303 -18.71 6.14 -17.96
N VAL A 304 -17.59 6.29 -17.25
CA VAL A 304 -16.61 7.36 -17.51
C VAL A 304 -15.96 7.21 -18.88
N TRP A 305 -15.63 5.99 -19.30
CA TRP A 305 -15.10 5.72 -20.63
C TRP A 305 -16.11 6.07 -21.74
N GLU A 306 -17.36 5.67 -21.60
CA GLU A 306 -18.45 5.95 -22.55
C GLU A 306 -18.70 7.46 -22.71
N ARG A 307 -18.43 8.24 -21.67
CA ARG A 307 -18.50 9.71 -21.68
C ARG A 307 -17.31 10.38 -22.37
N GLY A 308 -16.35 9.63 -22.90
CA GLY A 308 -15.22 10.13 -23.69
C GLY A 308 -13.95 10.42 -22.89
N PHE A 309 -13.86 10.01 -21.63
CA PHE A 309 -12.64 10.19 -20.84
C PHE A 309 -11.69 9.01 -21.07
N HIS A 310 -10.77 9.16 -22.04
CA HIS A 310 -9.89 8.06 -22.49
C HIS A 310 -8.44 8.19 -22.02
N GLU A 311 -8.12 9.23 -21.26
CA GLU A 311 -6.79 9.45 -20.70
C GLU A 311 -6.80 9.20 -19.19
N LEU A 312 -5.73 8.58 -18.65
CA LEU A 312 -5.61 8.23 -17.23
C LEU A 312 -5.90 9.42 -16.31
N GLU A 313 -5.37 10.60 -16.64
CA GLU A 313 -5.56 11.82 -15.84
C GLU A 313 -7.01 12.32 -15.86
N LEU A 314 -7.72 12.15 -16.97
CA LEU A 314 -9.14 12.47 -17.08
C LEU A 314 -10.00 11.45 -16.34
N VAL A 315 -9.70 10.15 -16.50
CA VAL A 315 -10.37 9.07 -15.77
C VAL A 315 -10.24 9.26 -14.26
N LYS A 316 -9.04 9.56 -13.76
CA LYS A 316 -8.81 9.86 -12.33
C LYS A 316 -9.64 11.04 -11.84
N ARG A 317 -9.72 12.13 -12.62
CA ARG A 317 -10.52 13.33 -12.26
C ARG A 317 -12.02 13.03 -12.27
N ALA A 318 -12.49 12.25 -13.25
CA ALA A 318 -13.91 11.92 -13.39
C ALA A 318 -14.40 10.92 -12.33
N THR A 319 -13.55 9.98 -11.92
CA THR A 319 -13.90 8.91 -10.95
C THR A 319 -13.48 9.22 -9.51
N LEU A 320 -12.51 10.11 -9.30
CA LEU A 320 -11.76 10.26 -8.06
C LEU A 320 -10.93 9.00 -7.69
N ALA A 321 -10.78 8.02 -8.57
CA ALA A 321 -9.81 6.95 -8.39
C ALA A 321 -8.39 7.55 -8.47
N GLY A 322 -7.49 7.06 -7.62
CA GLY A 322 -6.12 7.57 -7.54
C GLY A 322 -5.91 8.76 -6.59
N THR A 323 -6.97 9.30 -5.98
CA THR A 323 -6.88 10.49 -5.09
C THR A 323 -7.13 10.18 -3.61
N GLY A 324 -7.41 8.92 -3.27
CA GLY A 324 -7.65 8.46 -1.91
C GLY A 324 -6.41 8.40 -1.01
N THR A 325 -6.55 7.86 0.19
CA THR A 325 -5.47 7.74 1.18
C THR A 325 -4.30 6.86 0.72
N CYS A 326 -4.56 5.90 -0.18
CA CYS A 326 -3.52 5.11 -0.85
C CYS A 326 -2.84 5.83 -2.02
N GLN A 327 -3.29 7.03 -2.41
CA GLN A 327 -2.76 7.82 -3.53
C GLN A 327 -2.65 7.03 -4.84
N GLY A 328 -3.56 6.07 -5.04
CA GLY A 328 -3.63 5.26 -6.25
C GLY A 328 -2.79 3.98 -6.25
N ALA A 329 -2.09 3.64 -5.16
CA ALA A 329 -1.31 2.40 -5.08
C ALA A 329 -2.11 1.14 -5.47
N MET A 330 -3.42 1.11 -5.17
CA MET A 330 -4.27 -0.04 -5.50
C MET A 330 -4.96 0.06 -6.86
N CYS A 331 -5.53 1.22 -7.17
CA CYS A 331 -6.41 1.35 -8.34
C CYS A 331 -5.67 1.70 -9.63
N ILE A 332 -4.52 2.38 -9.59
CA ILE A 332 -3.80 2.80 -10.80
C ILE A 332 -3.40 1.62 -11.70
N PRO A 333 -2.88 0.48 -11.19
CA PRO A 333 -2.59 -0.67 -12.03
C PRO A 333 -3.81 -1.16 -12.84
N HIS A 334 -4.99 -1.19 -12.19
CA HIS A 334 -6.25 -1.58 -12.82
C HIS A 334 -6.78 -0.54 -13.80
N LEU A 335 -6.65 0.76 -13.49
CA LEU A 335 -6.98 1.83 -14.44
C LEU A 335 -6.10 1.74 -15.70
N ARG A 336 -4.81 1.44 -15.54
CA ARG A 336 -3.90 1.23 -16.66
C ARG A 336 -4.30 0.01 -17.48
N SER A 337 -4.58 -1.12 -16.82
CA SER A 337 -5.07 -2.32 -17.50
C SER A 337 -6.33 -2.05 -18.31
N PHE A 338 -7.32 -1.38 -17.73
CA PHE A 338 -8.57 -1.01 -18.39
C PHE A 338 -8.37 -0.13 -19.64
N LEU A 339 -7.42 0.80 -19.59
CA LEU A 339 -7.06 1.66 -20.72
C LEU A 339 -6.31 0.90 -21.82
N ALA A 340 -5.35 0.06 -21.44
CA ALA A 340 -4.56 -0.74 -22.37
C ALA A 340 -5.43 -1.73 -23.15
N ASP A 341 -6.37 -2.38 -22.45
CA ASP A 341 -7.37 -3.29 -23.03
C ASP A 341 -8.24 -2.61 -24.11
N ARG A 342 -8.36 -1.28 -24.06
CA ARG A 342 -9.09 -0.45 -25.05
C ARG A 342 -8.18 0.24 -26.06
N GLY A 343 -6.94 -0.23 -26.20
CA GLY A 343 -5.98 0.24 -27.19
C GLY A 343 -5.33 1.59 -26.87
N GLN A 344 -5.43 2.09 -25.64
CA GLN A 344 -4.75 3.33 -25.25
C GLN A 344 -3.26 3.07 -24.99
N VAL A 345 -2.43 4.01 -25.45
CA VAL A 345 -0.99 4.00 -25.13
C VAL A 345 -0.83 4.46 -23.68
N LEU A 346 -0.29 3.56 -22.86
CA LEU A 346 -0.05 3.87 -21.45
C LEU A 346 1.06 4.90 -21.31
N GLN A 347 0.78 5.98 -20.58
CA GLN A 347 1.83 6.86 -20.11
C GLN A 347 2.79 6.06 -19.22
N PRO A 348 4.11 6.15 -19.42
CA PRO A 348 5.04 5.35 -18.64
C PRO A 348 5.06 5.82 -17.17
N LEU A 349 5.08 4.87 -16.22
CA LEU A 349 5.07 5.17 -14.77
C LEU A 349 6.36 5.87 -14.34
N SER A 350 7.47 5.50 -14.98
CA SER A 350 8.76 6.16 -14.93
C SER A 350 8.99 6.88 -16.26
N PRO A 351 9.39 8.17 -16.27
CA PRO A 351 9.82 8.76 -17.54
C PRO A 351 11.08 8.00 -18.01
N PRO A 352 11.39 7.99 -19.32
CA PRO A 352 12.71 7.54 -19.75
C PRO A 352 13.77 8.31 -18.94
N ALA A 353 14.82 7.62 -18.51
CA ALA A 353 15.97 8.27 -17.90
C ALA A 353 16.33 9.47 -18.78
N LEU A 354 16.38 10.67 -18.20
CA LEU A 354 17.01 11.78 -18.90
C LEU A 354 18.45 11.31 -19.11
N SER A 355 18.78 10.91 -20.34
CA SER A 355 20.17 10.77 -20.73
C SER A 355 20.76 12.15 -20.48
N VAL A 356 21.60 12.26 -19.46
CA VAL A 356 22.45 13.43 -19.30
C VAL A 356 23.29 13.41 -20.57
N ALA A 357 22.98 14.29 -21.52
CA ALA A 357 23.84 14.48 -22.68
C ALA A 357 25.19 14.94 -22.11
N ASN A 358 26.22 14.11 -22.31
CA ASN A 358 27.59 14.39 -21.93
C ASN A 358 28.07 15.75 -22.43
#